data_AF-A0A7W7CKY9-F1
#
_entry.id   AF-A0A7W7CKY9-F1
#
_cell.length_a   1.000
_cell.length_b   1.000
_cell.length_c   1.000
_cell.angle_alpha   90.00
_cell.angle_beta   90.00
_cell.angle_gamma   90.00
#
_symmetry.space_group_name_H-M   'P 1'
#
loop_
_entity.id
_entity.type
_entity.pdbx_description
1 polymer ?
#
loop_
_entity_poly.entity_id
_entity_poly.type
_entity_poly.pdbx_seq_one_letter_code
_entity_poly.pdbx_strand_id
1 'polypeptide(L)'
;MSDDQRWGFEDADDWEPTPKSRPAPEADSAEPDGITGQDADRVVTVAVGELGEVLSVRLAADWRRSVDPRALAGSVLSAANNATMQALAKQVDEVRQADVPPWPVPTRPPETTPLTADAAFRLMDAVDAELATLTDRLAAVQNQRTEVESAGGHVRGTAMNGQVSTLTVDPYWADSARNPEIEGELTEVLRELRRRSTPDPDLTTWPTSPAITELTGLVSDPSLLLRRLGLS
;
A
#
# COMPACT_ATOMS: atom_id res chain seq x y z
N MET A 1 -8.02 -61.44 -64.38
CA MET A 1 -8.90 -61.35 -63.21
C MET A 1 -8.15 -62.09 -62.11
N SER A 2 -7.23 -61.45 -61.37
CA SER A 2 -7.50 -60.46 -60.30
C SER A 2 -8.38 -61.11 -59.24
N ASP A 3 -8.02 -61.29 -57.96
CA ASP A 3 -6.95 -60.76 -57.11
C ASP A 3 -6.63 -61.83 -56.05
N ASP A 4 -5.35 -62.19 -55.90
CA ASP A 4 -4.84 -62.80 -54.67
C ASP A 4 -4.40 -61.67 -53.74
N GLN A 5 -5.10 -61.55 -52.62
CA GLN A 5 -4.97 -60.43 -51.70
C GLN A 5 -3.70 -60.56 -50.87
N ARG A 6 -2.61 -60.02 -51.44
CA ARG A 6 -1.65 -59.10 -50.82
C ARG A 6 -1.35 -59.31 -49.32
N TRP A 7 -0.41 -60.21 -49.03
CA TRP A 7 0.40 -60.19 -47.81
C TRP A 7 1.82 -59.74 -48.17
N GLY A 8 2.00 -58.42 -48.29
CA GLY A 8 3.31 -57.78 -48.35
C GLY A 8 3.61 -57.17 -47.00
N PHE A 9 4.44 -57.84 -46.20
CA PHE A 9 5.12 -57.25 -45.05
C PHE A 9 6.52 -56.88 -45.53
N GLU A 10 6.64 -55.70 -46.12
CA GLU A 10 7.92 -55.00 -46.27
C GLU A 10 7.89 -53.87 -45.24
N ASP A 11 8.76 -54.02 -44.23
CA ASP A 11 9.40 -53.00 -43.40
C ASP A 11 8.75 -51.60 -43.44
N ALA A 12 7.78 -51.38 -42.54
CA ALA A 12 7.42 -50.04 -42.12
C ALA A 12 8.25 -49.72 -40.87
N ASP A 13 9.28 -48.91 -41.09
CA ASP A 13 10.12 -48.30 -40.06
C ASP A 13 9.31 -47.87 -38.84
N ASP A 14 9.83 -48.32 -37.70
CA ASP A 14 9.41 -48.03 -36.34
C ASP A 14 9.59 -46.53 -36.05
N TRP A 15 8.66 -45.71 -36.53
CA TRP A 15 8.51 -44.34 -36.07
C TRP A 15 7.59 -44.35 -34.86
N GLU A 16 8.13 -44.62 -33.68
CA GLU A 16 7.51 -44.16 -32.44
C GLU A 16 7.47 -42.62 -32.49
N PRO A 17 6.29 -41.97 -32.61
CA PRO A 17 6.22 -40.58 -32.27
C PRO A 17 6.31 -40.56 -30.75
N THR A 18 7.52 -40.34 -30.22
CA THR A 18 7.68 -39.86 -28.85
C THR A 18 6.63 -38.77 -28.67
N PRO A 19 5.65 -38.91 -27.76
CA PRO A 19 4.86 -37.75 -27.39
C PRO A 19 5.89 -36.82 -26.76
N LYS A 20 6.33 -35.81 -27.53
CA LYS A 20 7.01 -34.66 -26.99
C LYS A 20 6.09 -34.20 -25.89
N SER A 21 6.47 -34.47 -24.65
CA SER A 21 5.86 -33.88 -23.47
C SER A 21 5.78 -32.41 -23.79
N ARG A 22 4.58 -31.97 -24.17
CA ARG A 22 4.25 -30.57 -24.15
C ARG A 22 4.61 -30.18 -22.73
N PRO A 23 5.60 -29.30 -22.48
CA PRO A 23 5.73 -28.77 -21.15
C PRO A 23 4.33 -28.28 -20.82
N ALA A 24 3.74 -28.86 -19.75
CA ALA A 24 2.60 -28.24 -19.13
C ALA A 24 2.96 -26.76 -19.02
N PRO A 25 2.06 -25.81 -19.33
CA PRO A 25 2.35 -24.45 -18.93
C PRO A 25 2.64 -24.56 -17.43
N GLU A 26 3.92 -24.35 -17.07
CA GLU A 26 4.28 -23.94 -15.72
C GLU A 26 3.25 -22.87 -15.45
N ALA A 27 2.33 -23.15 -14.52
CA ALA A 27 1.33 -22.19 -14.15
C ALA A 27 2.14 -20.96 -13.79
N ASP A 28 2.10 -19.98 -14.71
CA ASP A 28 2.73 -18.68 -14.57
C ASP A 28 2.31 -18.25 -13.18
N SER A 29 3.24 -18.43 -12.24
CA SER A 29 3.22 -17.73 -10.99
C SER A 29 3.67 -16.35 -11.42
N ALA A 30 2.78 -15.66 -12.14
CA ALA A 30 2.90 -14.25 -12.43
C ALA A 30 3.11 -13.66 -11.04
N GLU A 31 4.36 -13.34 -10.74
CA GLU A 31 4.69 -12.64 -9.51
C GLU A 31 3.75 -11.44 -9.53
N PRO A 32 2.89 -11.31 -8.51
CA PRO A 32 1.94 -10.22 -8.51
C PRO A 32 2.75 -8.94 -8.67
N ASP A 33 2.48 -8.16 -9.73
CA ASP A 33 3.11 -6.86 -9.99
C ASP A 33 2.96 -5.99 -8.75
N GLY A 34 3.94 -6.03 -7.85
CA GLY A 34 3.78 -5.56 -6.48
C GLY A 34 4.97 -5.89 -5.60
N ILE A 35 5.07 -5.13 -4.51
CA ILE A 35 6.08 -5.26 -3.48
C ILE A 35 5.62 -6.38 -2.54
N THR A 36 6.48 -7.36 -2.26
CA THR A 36 6.08 -8.59 -1.57
C THR A 36 6.71 -8.72 -0.18
N GLY A 37 5.85 -8.86 0.83
CA GLY A 37 6.26 -9.25 2.18
C GLY A 37 6.03 -10.73 2.41
N GLN A 38 6.99 -11.40 3.03
CA GLN A 38 6.89 -12.80 3.43
C GLN A 38 7.05 -12.93 4.94
N ASP A 39 6.44 -13.96 5.52
CA ASP A 39 6.75 -14.37 6.89
C ASP A 39 8.09 -15.11 6.96
N ALA A 40 8.62 -15.31 8.18
CA ALA A 40 9.93 -15.92 8.38
C ALA A 40 10.02 -17.35 7.82
N ASP A 41 8.91 -18.09 7.87
CA ASP A 41 8.81 -19.47 7.42
C ASP A 41 8.44 -19.59 5.93
N ARG A 42 8.23 -18.46 5.23
CA ARG A 42 7.82 -18.37 3.82
C ARG A 42 6.53 -19.13 3.50
N VAL A 43 5.63 -19.16 4.48
CA VAL A 43 4.32 -19.80 4.38
C VAL A 43 3.29 -18.84 3.80
N VAL A 44 3.42 -17.55 4.10
CA VAL A 44 2.51 -16.50 3.62
C VAL A 44 3.31 -15.47 2.84
N THR A 45 2.83 -15.14 1.65
CA THR A 45 3.30 -14.00 0.86
C THR A 45 2.15 -13.01 0.69
N VAL A 46 2.40 -11.74 1.01
CA VAL A 46 1.46 -10.63 0.81
C VAL A 46 2.06 -9.69 -0.21
N ALA A 47 1.32 -9.42 -1.29
CA ALA A 47 1.71 -8.46 -2.31
C ALA A 47 0.94 -7.15 -2.12
N VAL A 48 1.66 -6.04 -2.14
CA VAL A 48 1.10 -4.69 -2.06
C VAL A 48 1.54 -3.86 -3.26
N GLY A 49 0.71 -2.92 -3.68
CA GLY A 49 1.09 -1.93 -4.69
C GLY A 49 1.97 -0.81 -4.11
N GLU A 50 2.26 0.17 -4.94
CA GLU A 50 3.21 1.24 -4.59
C GLU A 50 2.73 2.14 -3.46
N LEU A 51 1.40 2.28 -3.29
CA LEU A 51 0.79 3.04 -2.22
C LEU A 51 0.48 2.17 -0.99
N GLY A 52 0.95 0.92 -0.98
CA GLY A 52 0.72 -0.05 0.09
C GLY A 52 -0.69 -0.65 0.08
N GLU A 53 -1.44 -0.51 -1.01
CA GLU A 53 -2.72 -1.18 -1.22
C GLU A 53 -2.51 -2.69 -1.36
N VAL A 54 -3.36 -3.50 -0.72
CA VAL A 54 -3.19 -4.96 -0.72
C VAL A 54 -3.75 -5.56 -2.00
N LEU A 55 -2.87 -6.16 -2.79
CA LEU A 55 -3.19 -6.77 -4.08
C LEU A 55 -3.61 -8.23 -3.91
N SER A 56 -2.82 -9.01 -3.18
CA SER A 56 -3.10 -10.43 -2.95
C SER A 56 -2.42 -10.98 -1.70
N VAL A 57 -2.98 -12.05 -1.18
CA VAL A 57 -2.36 -12.94 -0.19
C VAL A 57 -2.22 -14.32 -0.81
N ARG A 58 -1.07 -14.96 -0.63
CA ARG A 58 -0.77 -16.31 -1.10
C ARG A 58 -0.28 -17.18 0.04
N LEU A 59 -0.79 -18.41 0.11
CA LEU A 59 -0.35 -19.43 1.04
C LEU A 59 0.49 -20.47 0.30
N ALA A 60 1.56 -20.95 0.93
CA ALA A 60 2.26 -22.14 0.46
C ALA A 60 1.28 -23.32 0.32
N ALA A 61 1.43 -24.13 -0.73
CA ALA A 61 0.48 -25.20 -1.04
C ALA A 61 0.28 -26.18 0.13
N ASP A 62 1.32 -26.42 0.91
CA ASP A 62 1.38 -27.36 2.02
C ASP A 62 1.56 -26.69 3.40
N TRP A 63 1.17 -25.42 3.53
CA TRP A 63 1.37 -24.63 4.76
C TRP A 63 0.90 -25.31 6.05
N ARG A 64 -0.16 -26.13 5.99
CA ARG A 64 -0.69 -26.87 7.15
C ARG A 64 0.29 -27.87 7.75
N ARG A 65 1.31 -28.27 6.98
CA ARG A 65 2.37 -29.17 7.46
C ARG A 65 3.44 -28.44 8.26
N SER A 66 3.63 -27.15 8.00
CA SER A 66 4.66 -26.33 8.64
C SER A 66 4.10 -25.40 9.71
N VAL A 67 2.83 -25.00 9.61
CA VAL A 67 2.20 -24.02 10.50
C VAL A 67 0.87 -24.56 11.02
N ASP A 68 0.69 -24.50 12.34
CA ASP A 68 -0.59 -24.77 12.99
C ASP A 68 -1.64 -23.73 12.53
N PRO A 69 -2.87 -24.11 12.17
CA PRO A 69 -3.94 -23.18 11.80
C PRO A 69 -4.14 -22.01 12.78
N ARG A 70 -3.88 -22.21 14.08
CA ARG A 70 -3.94 -21.17 15.12
C ARG A 70 -2.83 -20.12 15.00
N ALA A 71 -1.71 -20.47 14.39
CA ALA A 71 -0.57 -19.59 14.17
C ALA A 71 -0.65 -18.85 12.82
N LEU A 72 -1.55 -19.25 11.92
CA LEU A 72 -1.69 -18.64 10.59
C LEU A 72 -1.87 -17.12 10.66
N ALA A 73 -2.69 -16.62 11.60
CA ALA A 73 -2.92 -15.19 11.77
C ALA A 73 -1.61 -14.41 12.06
N GLY A 74 -0.68 -15.01 12.81
CA GLY A 74 0.63 -14.43 13.10
C GLY A 74 1.52 -14.36 11.86
N SER A 75 1.58 -15.43 11.05
CA SER A 75 2.31 -15.44 9.79
C SER A 75 1.77 -14.40 8.81
N VAL A 76 0.45 -14.29 8.67
CA VAL A 76 -0.17 -13.28 7.79
C VAL A 76 0.14 -11.87 8.26
N LEU A 77 0.03 -11.61 9.58
CA LEU A 77 0.36 -10.30 10.15
C LEU A 77 1.82 -9.92 9.89
N SER A 78 2.74 -10.87 10.08
CA SER A 78 4.17 -10.67 9.79
C SER A 78 4.41 -10.34 8.31
N ALA A 79 3.83 -11.12 7.40
CA ALA A 79 3.98 -10.92 5.97
C ALA A 79 3.40 -9.55 5.53
N ALA A 80 2.23 -9.16 6.04
CA ALA A 80 1.59 -7.88 5.73
C ALA A 80 2.41 -6.67 6.21
N ASN A 81 2.97 -6.75 7.42
CA ASN A 81 3.83 -5.70 7.96
C ASN A 81 5.15 -5.60 7.19
N ASN A 82 5.74 -6.74 6.81
CA ASN A 82 6.93 -6.77 5.97
C ASN A 82 6.67 -6.13 4.60
N ALA A 83 5.53 -6.43 3.96
CA ALA A 83 5.15 -5.84 2.67
C ALA A 83 5.00 -4.31 2.79
N THR A 84 4.36 -3.86 3.87
CA THR A 84 4.14 -2.42 4.13
C THR A 84 5.45 -1.68 4.40
N MET A 85 6.38 -2.27 5.17
CA MET A 85 7.70 -1.69 5.40
C MET A 85 8.51 -1.57 4.10
N GLN A 86 8.44 -2.57 3.23
CA GLN A 86 9.10 -2.51 1.92
C GLN A 86 8.48 -1.45 1.01
N ALA A 87 7.15 -1.32 0.99
CA ALA A 87 6.47 -0.26 0.25
C ALA A 87 6.89 1.13 0.73
N LEU A 88 6.96 1.34 2.04
CA LEU A 88 7.44 2.59 2.62
C LEU A 88 8.91 2.87 2.27
N ALA A 89 9.77 1.85 2.32
CA ALA A 89 11.17 1.99 1.96
C ALA A 89 11.33 2.43 0.48
N LYS A 90 10.54 1.82 -0.43
CA LYS A 90 10.52 2.21 -1.84
C LYS A 90 10.10 3.66 -2.04
N GLN A 91 9.02 4.10 -1.37
CA GLN A 91 8.55 5.49 -1.44
C GLN A 91 9.60 6.50 -0.95
N VAL A 92 10.30 6.19 0.14
CA VAL A 92 11.35 7.06 0.69
C VAL A 92 12.52 7.19 -0.30
N ASP A 93 12.90 6.09 -0.96
CA ASP A 93 13.97 6.12 -1.95
C ASP A 93 13.56 6.86 -3.24
N GLU A 94 12.29 6.77 -3.65
CA GLU A 94 11.74 7.55 -4.76
C GLU A 94 11.72 9.06 -4.45
N VAL A 95 11.32 9.47 -3.25
CA VAL A 95 11.35 10.89 -2.82
C VAL A 95 12.78 11.43 -2.75
N ARG A 96 13.76 10.62 -2.36
CA ARG A 96 15.18 11.03 -2.36
C ARG A 96 15.75 11.22 -3.77
N GLN A 97 15.23 10.46 -4.73
CA GLN A 97 15.67 10.53 -6.13
C GLN A 97 14.92 11.60 -6.93
N ALA A 98 13.71 11.95 -6.51
CA ALA A 98 12.98 13.09 -7.05
C ALA A 98 13.73 14.38 -6.71
N ASP A 99 14.20 15.08 -7.75
CA ASP A 99 14.63 16.47 -7.62
C ASP A 99 13.52 17.24 -6.89
N VAL A 100 13.86 17.78 -5.72
CA VAL A 100 12.96 18.54 -4.84
C VAL A 100 12.19 19.54 -5.71
N PRO A 101 10.84 19.47 -5.79
CA PRO A 101 10.10 20.46 -6.56
C PRO A 101 10.45 21.83 -6.00
N PRO A 102 10.74 22.83 -6.86
CA PRO A 102 10.99 24.18 -6.39
C PRO A 102 9.82 24.58 -5.49
N TRP A 103 10.15 25.15 -4.33
CA TRP A 103 9.21 25.64 -3.34
C TRP A 103 8.02 26.32 -4.03
N PRO A 104 6.78 26.13 -3.55
CA PRO A 104 5.62 26.71 -4.19
C PRO A 104 5.83 28.22 -4.33
N VAL A 105 6.03 28.66 -5.57
CA VAL A 105 6.18 30.08 -5.88
C VAL A 105 4.82 30.72 -5.58
N PRO A 106 4.75 31.77 -4.74
CA PRO A 106 3.48 32.40 -4.41
C PRO A 106 2.76 32.82 -5.70
N THR A 107 1.58 32.24 -5.94
CA THR A 107 0.73 32.56 -7.12
C THR A 107 0.01 33.90 -6.97
N ARG A 108 0.03 34.50 -5.76
CA ARG A 108 -0.52 35.84 -5.51
C ARG A 108 0.58 36.90 -5.66
N PRO A 109 0.36 37.98 -6.42
CA PRO A 109 1.28 39.12 -6.43
C PRO A 109 1.43 39.65 -5.00
N PRO A 110 2.65 40.00 -4.56
CA PRO A 110 2.87 40.42 -3.20
C PRO A 110 2.08 41.69 -2.90
N GLU A 111 1.28 41.65 -1.85
CA GLU A 111 0.56 42.82 -1.38
C GLU A 111 1.57 43.87 -0.89
N THR A 112 1.54 45.07 -1.46
CA THR A 112 2.51 46.15 -1.16
C THR A 112 2.09 47.02 0.02
N THR A 113 1.00 46.69 0.69
CA THR A 113 0.45 47.44 1.83
C THR A 113 1.43 47.39 3.01
N PRO A 114 1.67 48.51 3.72
CA PRO A 114 2.53 48.53 4.90
C PRO A 114 2.02 47.56 5.97
N LEU A 115 2.92 46.76 6.55
CA LEU A 115 2.57 45.88 7.66
C LEU A 115 2.45 46.74 8.92
N THR A 116 1.24 47.05 9.35
CA THR A 116 1.02 47.68 10.66
C THR A 116 1.22 46.65 11.77
N ALA A 117 1.56 47.11 12.98
CA ALA A 117 1.68 46.22 14.15
C ALA A 117 0.40 45.37 14.36
N ASP A 118 -0.78 45.98 14.18
CA ASP A 118 -2.07 45.27 14.25
C ASP A 118 -2.27 44.25 13.13
N ALA A 119 -1.68 44.45 11.95
CA ALA A 119 -1.70 43.45 10.89
C ALA A 119 -0.78 42.26 11.21
N ALA A 120 0.39 42.53 11.81
CA ALA A 120 1.30 41.48 12.25
C ALA A 120 0.70 40.62 13.38
N PHE A 121 0.08 41.24 14.38
CA PHE A 121 -0.59 40.49 15.46
C PHE A 121 -1.74 39.63 14.94
N ARG A 122 -2.57 40.17 14.03
CA ARG A 122 -3.65 39.40 13.40
C ARG A 122 -3.13 38.22 12.56
N LEU A 123 -1.99 38.38 11.90
CA LEU A 123 -1.36 37.29 11.15
C LEU A 123 -0.87 36.18 12.09
N MET A 124 -0.24 36.54 13.22
CA MET A 124 0.21 35.54 14.21
C MET A 124 -0.96 34.82 14.86
N ASP A 125 -2.05 35.52 15.23
CA ASP A 125 -3.27 34.90 15.76
C ASP A 125 -3.90 33.92 14.76
N ALA A 126 -3.89 34.27 13.46
CA ALA A 126 -4.37 33.37 12.40
C ALA A 126 -3.50 32.12 12.27
N VAL A 127 -2.17 32.26 12.35
CA VAL A 127 -1.24 31.13 12.32
C VAL A 127 -1.44 30.22 13.53
N ASP A 128 -1.58 30.77 14.74
CA ASP A 128 -1.81 29.98 15.96
C ASP A 128 -3.13 29.21 15.90
N ALA A 129 -4.20 29.84 15.41
CA ALA A 129 -5.49 29.19 15.21
C ALA A 129 -5.42 28.05 14.16
N GLU A 130 -4.64 28.23 13.11
CA GLU A 130 -4.41 27.21 12.09
C GLU A 130 -3.57 26.04 12.63
N LEU A 131 -2.52 26.32 13.41
CA LEU A 131 -1.72 25.30 14.07
C LEU A 131 -2.54 24.48 15.06
N ALA A 132 -3.43 25.13 15.83
CA ALA A 132 -4.36 24.43 16.70
C ALA A 132 -5.30 23.51 15.91
N THR A 133 -5.89 24.01 14.82
CA THR A 133 -6.78 23.23 13.93
C THR A 133 -6.05 22.04 13.30
N LEU A 134 -4.81 22.23 12.86
CA LEU A 134 -3.97 21.17 12.30
C LEU A 134 -3.65 20.11 13.36
N THR A 135 -3.29 20.55 14.57
CA THR A 135 -3.01 19.65 15.70
C THR A 135 -4.22 18.81 16.07
N ASP A 136 -5.41 19.41 16.12
CA ASP A 136 -6.67 18.72 16.38
C ASP A 136 -7.00 17.70 15.30
N ARG A 137 -6.79 18.06 14.02
CA ARG A 137 -6.97 17.12 12.89
C ARG A 137 -5.99 15.95 12.96
N LEU A 138 -4.72 16.20 13.27
CA LEU A 138 -3.70 15.15 13.44
C LEU A 138 -4.04 14.22 14.62
N ALA A 139 -4.51 14.76 15.74
CA ALA A 139 -4.91 13.99 16.91
C ALA A 139 -6.15 13.12 16.64
N ALA A 140 -7.09 13.61 15.83
CA ALA A 140 -8.26 12.84 15.41
C ALA A 140 -7.88 11.65 14.51
N VAL A 141 -6.91 11.83 13.62
CA VAL A 141 -6.43 10.77 12.72
C VAL A 141 -5.64 9.70 13.47
N GLN A 142 -4.76 10.08 14.41
CA GLN A 142 -3.89 9.12 15.12
C GLN A 142 -4.65 8.04 15.93
N ASN A 143 -5.89 8.31 16.33
CA ASN A 143 -6.66 7.42 17.20
C ASN A 143 -7.74 6.62 16.47
N GLN A 144 -7.81 6.68 15.13
CA GLN A 144 -8.86 6.00 14.39
C GLN A 144 -8.54 4.53 14.20
N ARG A 145 -8.85 3.73 15.23
CA ARG A 145 -8.86 2.27 15.14
C ARG A 145 -9.98 1.83 14.22
N THR A 146 -9.63 1.14 13.15
CA THR A 146 -10.60 0.50 12.27
C THR A 146 -10.65 -0.99 12.57
N GLU A 147 -11.86 -1.54 12.55
CA GLU A 147 -12.12 -2.96 12.61
C GLU A 147 -12.89 -3.43 11.37
N VAL A 148 -12.51 -4.60 10.88
CA VAL A 148 -13.10 -5.26 9.71
C VAL A 148 -13.24 -6.74 9.99
N GLU A 149 -14.32 -7.31 9.50
CA GLU A 149 -14.60 -8.75 9.45
C GLU A 149 -14.85 -9.16 7.99
N SER A 150 -14.40 -10.35 7.60
CA SER A 150 -14.64 -10.91 6.26
C SER A 150 -16.12 -11.21 6.06
N ALA A 151 -16.56 -11.31 4.79
CA ALA A 151 -17.94 -11.67 4.48
C ALA A 151 -18.35 -13.05 5.04
N GLY A 152 -17.40 -13.99 5.15
CA GLY A 152 -17.60 -15.31 5.75
C GLY A 152 -17.64 -15.30 7.29
N GLY A 153 -17.13 -14.24 7.92
CA GLY A 153 -17.02 -14.14 9.39
C GLY A 153 -15.88 -14.98 9.98
N HIS A 154 -14.93 -15.44 9.16
CA HIS A 154 -13.84 -16.32 9.59
C HIS A 154 -12.53 -15.58 9.82
N VAL A 155 -12.41 -14.38 9.25
CA VAL A 155 -11.25 -13.51 9.40
C VAL A 155 -11.71 -12.17 9.95
N ARG A 156 -11.05 -11.69 10.99
CA ARG A 156 -11.26 -10.36 11.56
C ARG A 156 -9.93 -9.70 11.80
N GLY A 157 -9.85 -8.40 11.56
CA GLY A 157 -8.64 -7.66 11.87
C GLY A 157 -8.92 -6.24 12.32
N THR A 158 -7.89 -5.64 12.93
CA THR A 158 -7.88 -4.22 13.28
C THR A 158 -6.64 -3.55 12.75
N ALA A 159 -6.80 -2.31 12.32
CA ALA A 159 -5.71 -1.48 11.82
C ALA A 159 -5.75 -0.09 12.46
N MET A 160 -4.56 0.51 12.55
CA MET A 160 -4.34 1.85 13.08
C MET A 160 -3.24 2.51 12.24
N ASN A 161 -3.47 3.74 11.78
CA ASN A 161 -2.50 4.53 11.01
C ASN A 161 -1.94 3.79 9.78
N GLY A 162 -2.82 3.14 9.03
CA GLY A 162 -2.44 2.37 7.84
C GLY A 162 -1.72 1.05 8.10
N GLN A 163 -1.50 0.65 9.36
CA GLN A 163 -0.85 -0.60 9.75
C GLN A 163 -1.83 -1.57 10.41
N VAL A 164 -1.70 -2.86 10.10
CA VAL A 164 -2.51 -3.91 10.73
C VAL A 164 -1.93 -4.21 12.11
N SER A 165 -2.73 -4.09 13.16
CA SER A 165 -2.30 -4.28 14.55
C SER A 165 -2.74 -5.63 15.13
N THR A 166 -3.86 -6.18 14.68
CA THR A 166 -4.36 -7.48 15.11
C THR A 166 -5.05 -8.16 13.95
N LEU A 167 -4.88 -9.47 13.87
CA LEU A 167 -5.59 -10.34 12.93
C LEU A 167 -5.99 -11.61 13.68
N THR A 168 -7.22 -12.05 13.49
CA THR A 168 -7.77 -13.29 14.01
C THR A 168 -8.31 -14.08 12.84
N VAL A 169 -7.99 -15.37 12.81
CA VAL A 169 -8.51 -16.32 11.83
C VAL A 169 -9.12 -17.48 12.61
N ASP A 170 -10.33 -17.90 12.24
CA ASP A 170 -10.94 -19.10 12.82
C ASP A 170 -10.08 -20.33 12.47
N PRO A 171 -9.45 -20.99 13.46
CA PRO A 171 -8.55 -22.09 13.20
C PRO A 171 -9.27 -23.35 12.70
N TYR A 172 -10.54 -23.57 13.04
CA TYR A 172 -11.29 -24.74 12.59
C TYR A 172 -11.68 -24.62 11.11
N TRP A 173 -12.06 -23.41 10.71
CA TRP A 173 -12.26 -23.11 9.30
C TRP A 173 -10.93 -23.17 8.53
N ALA A 174 -9.88 -22.52 9.02
CA ALA A 174 -8.58 -22.52 8.33
C ALA A 174 -7.99 -23.93 8.14
N ASP A 175 -8.25 -24.85 9.07
CA ASP A 175 -7.84 -26.26 8.94
C ASP A 175 -8.50 -26.96 7.75
N SER A 176 -9.79 -26.70 7.51
CA SER A 176 -10.60 -27.44 6.52
C SER A 176 -10.81 -26.72 5.18
N ALA A 177 -10.72 -25.39 5.16
CA ALA A 177 -10.99 -24.56 3.99
C ALA A 177 -9.94 -24.73 2.88
N ARG A 178 -10.29 -24.41 1.63
CA ARG A 178 -9.30 -24.47 0.53
C ARG A 178 -8.42 -23.22 0.56
N ASN A 179 -7.14 -23.34 0.17
CA ASN A 179 -6.23 -22.19 0.16
C ASN A 179 -6.80 -20.96 -0.58
N PRO A 180 -7.43 -21.08 -1.77
CA PRO A 180 -8.02 -19.90 -2.45
C PRO A 180 -9.13 -19.20 -1.66
N GLU A 181 -9.87 -19.94 -0.83
CA GLU A 181 -10.92 -19.39 0.04
C GLU A 181 -10.28 -18.58 1.18
N ILE A 182 -9.25 -19.15 1.81
CA ILE A 182 -8.49 -18.48 2.87
C ILE A 182 -7.79 -17.23 2.33
N GLU A 183 -7.10 -17.35 1.20
CA GLU A 183 -6.44 -16.24 0.52
C GLU A 183 -7.43 -15.13 0.16
N GLY A 184 -8.63 -15.49 -0.30
CA GLY A 184 -9.70 -14.55 -0.62
C GLY A 184 -10.14 -13.72 0.58
N GLU A 185 -10.49 -14.37 1.69
CA GLU A 185 -10.95 -13.66 2.90
C GLU A 185 -9.83 -12.83 3.55
N LEU A 186 -8.60 -13.34 3.58
CA LEU A 186 -7.45 -12.58 4.07
C LEU A 186 -7.21 -11.33 3.22
N THR A 187 -7.25 -11.47 1.89
CA THR A 187 -7.08 -10.35 0.96
C THR A 187 -8.19 -9.31 1.14
N GLU A 188 -9.44 -9.76 1.29
CA GLU A 188 -10.60 -8.89 1.54
C GLU A 188 -10.38 -8.04 2.80
N VAL A 189 -10.10 -8.69 3.94
CA VAL A 189 -9.94 -8.01 5.23
C VAL A 189 -8.76 -7.05 5.21
N LEU A 190 -7.59 -7.48 4.71
CA LEU A 190 -6.40 -6.63 4.66
C LEU A 190 -6.60 -5.41 3.75
N ARG A 191 -7.27 -5.58 2.60
CA ARG A 191 -7.58 -4.48 1.68
C ARG A 191 -8.54 -3.48 2.30
N GLU A 192 -9.59 -3.96 2.96
CA GLU A 192 -10.57 -3.11 3.63
C GLU A 192 -9.95 -2.34 4.81
N LEU A 193 -9.12 -3.03 5.60
CA LEU A 193 -8.37 -2.40 6.68
C LEU A 193 -7.48 -1.29 6.16
N ARG A 194 -6.72 -1.54 5.08
CA ARG A 194 -5.87 -0.51 4.45
C ARG A 194 -6.70 0.67 3.96
N ARG A 195 -7.82 0.41 3.26
CA ARG A 195 -8.69 1.47 2.72
C ARG A 195 -9.26 2.37 3.79
N ARG A 196 -9.67 1.81 4.93
CA ARG A 196 -10.28 2.56 6.04
C ARG A 196 -9.27 3.20 7.01
N SER A 197 -8.07 2.63 7.12
CA SER A 197 -7.04 3.11 8.05
C SER A 197 -6.02 4.07 7.43
N THR A 198 -6.03 4.23 6.10
CA THR A 198 -5.21 5.23 5.43
C THR A 198 -5.92 6.58 5.51
N PRO A 199 -5.28 7.63 6.05
CA PRO A 199 -5.83 8.98 6.06
C PRO A 199 -6.12 9.44 4.63
N ASP A 200 -7.17 10.25 4.45
CA ASP A 200 -7.42 10.90 3.17
C ASP A 200 -6.15 11.67 2.74
N PRO A 201 -5.62 11.47 1.52
CA PRO A 201 -4.45 12.19 1.04
C PRO A 201 -4.59 13.71 1.17
N ASP A 202 -5.82 14.26 1.11
CA ASP A 202 -6.09 15.68 1.35
C ASP A 202 -5.70 16.17 2.75
N LEU A 203 -5.60 15.26 3.74
CA LEU A 203 -5.12 15.56 5.09
C LEU A 203 -3.59 15.56 5.20
N THR A 204 -2.89 14.96 4.24
CA THR A 204 -1.42 14.95 4.17
C THR A 204 -0.86 16.05 3.28
N THR A 205 -1.70 16.67 2.45
CA THR A 205 -1.36 17.90 1.73
C THR A 205 -1.13 19.01 2.75
N TRP A 206 0.07 19.59 2.74
CA TRP A 206 0.41 20.73 3.60
C TRP A 206 -0.69 21.81 3.45
N PRO A 207 -1.18 22.42 4.55
CA PRO A 207 -2.18 23.46 4.44
C PRO A 207 -1.61 24.60 3.60
N THR A 208 -2.08 24.72 2.35
CA THR A 208 -1.87 25.87 1.47
C THR A 208 -2.75 27.04 1.93
N SER A 209 -2.76 27.29 3.24
CA SER A 209 -3.48 28.42 3.80
C SER A 209 -2.82 29.72 3.38
N PRO A 210 -3.60 30.77 3.02
CA PRO A 210 -3.07 32.08 2.70
C PRO A 210 -2.17 32.67 3.79
N ALA A 211 -2.41 32.41 5.09
CA ALA A 211 -1.62 32.96 6.19
C ALA A 211 -0.20 32.37 6.26
N ILE A 212 -0.08 31.05 6.18
CA ILE A 212 1.22 30.34 6.12
C ILE A 212 1.95 30.70 4.81
N THR A 213 1.22 30.82 3.71
CA THR A 213 1.79 31.25 2.42
C THR A 213 2.33 32.68 2.48
N GLU A 214 1.61 33.59 3.15
CA GLU A 214 2.04 34.97 3.36
C GLU A 214 3.26 35.07 4.29
N LEU A 215 3.28 34.31 5.39
CA LEU A 215 4.43 34.27 6.30
C LEU A 215 5.67 33.67 5.62
N THR A 216 5.50 32.58 4.88
CA THR A 216 6.60 31.96 4.13
C THR A 216 7.10 32.88 3.02
N GLY A 217 6.19 33.59 2.32
CA GLY A 217 6.53 34.59 1.32
C GLY A 217 7.30 35.78 1.89
N LEU A 218 6.91 36.25 3.08
CA LEU A 218 7.59 37.33 3.80
C LEU A 218 8.99 36.93 4.31
N VAL A 219 9.17 35.68 4.75
CA VAL A 219 10.47 35.16 5.20
C VAL A 219 11.41 34.87 4.02
N SER A 220 10.86 34.45 2.89
CA SER A 220 11.64 34.10 1.69
C SER A 220 12.10 35.33 0.89
N ASP A 221 11.48 36.49 1.08
CA ASP A 221 11.89 37.77 0.49
C ASP A 221 12.14 38.85 1.57
N PRO A 222 13.35 38.88 2.15
CA PRO A 222 13.72 39.83 3.20
C PRO A 222 13.58 41.30 2.77
N SER A 223 13.81 41.57 1.48
CA SER A 223 13.68 42.89 0.86
C SER A 223 12.24 43.39 0.86
N LEU A 224 11.29 42.48 0.60
CA LEU A 224 9.86 42.76 0.65
C LEU A 224 9.37 43.03 2.08
N LEU A 225 9.91 42.29 3.05
CA LEU A 225 9.65 42.47 4.48
C LEU A 225 10.15 43.83 4.96
N LEU A 226 11.37 44.23 4.60
CA LEU A 226 11.93 45.56 4.93
C LEU A 226 11.12 46.70 4.31
N ARG A 227 10.67 46.52 3.06
CA ARG A 227 9.83 47.50 2.36
C ARG A 227 8.44 47.62 2.98
N ARG A 228 7.85 46.51 3.48
CA ARG A 228 6.57 46.52 4.22
C ARG A 228 6.68 47.09 5.63
N LEU A 229 7.85 47.00 6.27
CA LEU A 229 8.16 47.63 7.57
C LEU A 229 8.53 49.12 7.44
N GLY A 230 8.63 49.66 6.21
CA GLY A 230 9.00 51.05 5.97
C GLY A 230 10.47 51.37 6.18
N LEU A 231 11.36 50.36 6.07
CA LEU A 231 12.80 50.46 6.33
C LEU A 231 13.65 50.54 5.04
N SER A 232 13.09 51.01 3.93
CA SER A 232 13.78 51.18 2.64
C SER A 232 14.24 52.62 2.39
#